data_AF-A0A961WYS2-F1
#
_entry.id   AF-A0A961WYS2-F1
#
_cell.length_a   1.000
_cell.length_b   1.000
_cell.length_c   1.000
_cell.angle_alpha   90.00
_cell.angle_beta   90.00
_cell.angle_gamma   90.00
#
_symmetry.space_group_name_H-M   'P 1'
#
loop_
_entity.id
_entity.type
_entity.pdbx_description
1 polymer ?
#
loop_
_entity_poly.entity_id
_entity_poly.type
_entity_poly.pdbx_seq_one_letter_code
_entity_poly.pdbx_strand_id
1 'polypeptide(L)' 'ILLSAADGSRWMFTAALAQPHVDESIFLAVSAGPRRTKQIVLEFRLSQLREIAWRLERHMG' A
#
# COMPACT_ATOMS: atom_id res chain seq x y z
N ILE A 1 6.43 1.07 -4.64
CA ILE A 1 6.78 0.31 -3.42
C ILE A 1 7.00 -1.14 -3.80
N LEU A 2 8.18 -1.70 -3.52
CA LEU A 2 8.44 -3.13 -3.70
C LEU A 2 7.95 -3.89 -2.47
N LEU A 3 7.08 -4.88 -2.69
CA LEU A 3 6.49 -5.74 -1.69
C LEU A 3 7.06 -7.15 -1.86
N SER A 4 7.40 -7.80 -0.74
CA SER A 4 7.85 -9.19 -0.73
C SER A 4 6.83 -10.03 0.02
N ALA A 5 6.27 -11.02 -0.65
CA ALA A 5 5.38 -12.00 -0.04
C ALA A 5 6.17 -13.16 0.58
N ALA A 6 5.53 -13.91 1.48
CA ALA A 6 6.16 -15.04 2.17
C ALA A 6 6.56 -16.18 1.23
N ASP A 7 5.89 -16.30 0.07
CA ASP A 7 6.21 -17.26 -0.99
C ASP A 7 7.40 -16.84 -1.87
N GLY A 8 8.07 -15.73 -1.51
CA GLY A 8 9.19 -15.16 -2.27
C GLY A 8 8.77 -14.37 -3.51
N SER A 9 7.46 -14.29 -3.82
CA SER A 9 6.99 -13.44 -4.91
C SER A 9 7.18 -11.97 -4.54
N ARG A 10 7.62 -11.19 -5.54
CA ARG A 10 7.79 -9.75 -5.42
C ARG A 10 6.75 -9.04 -6.25
N TRP A 11 6.21 -7.95 -5.70
CA TRP A 11 5.19 -7.14 -6.34
C TRP A 11 5.59 -5.67 -6.29
N MET A 12 5.36 -4.95 -7.36
CA MET A 12 5.56 -3.51 -7.42
C MET A 12 4.20 -2.83 -7.35
N PHE A 13 4.01 -2.01 -6.33
CA PHE A 13 2.89 -1.09 -6.24
C PHE A 13 3.31 0.29 -6.76
N THR A 14 2.55 0.86 -7.68
CA THR A 14 2.72 2.22 -8.19
C THR A 14 1.40 2.98 -8.18
N ALA A 15 1.47 4.30 -8.08
CA ALA A 15 0.33 5.19 -8.25
C ALA A 15 0.78 6.41 -9.06
N ALA A 16 0.03 6.75 -10.10
CA ALA A 16 0.28 7.96 -10.87
C ALA A 16 -0.26 9.17 -10.11
N LEU A 17 0.50 10.28 -10.10
CA LEU A 17 0.10 11.56 -9.51
C LEU A 17 -0.19 11.56 -7.99
N ALA A 18 0.06 10.45 -7.31
CA ALA A 18 0.07 10.33 -5.86
C ALA A 18 1.33 9.55 -5.45
N GLN A 19 2.09 10.05 -4.47
CA GLN A 19 3.32 9.39 -4.02
C GLN A 19 2.97 8.34 -2.96
N PRO A 20 3.09 7.03 -3.25
CA PRO A 20 2.82 6.01 -2.26
C PRO A 20 3.95 5.92 -1.24
N HIS A 21 3.60 5.75 0.03
CA HIS A 21 4.52 5.40 1.10
C HIS A 21 3.95 4.31 2.00
N VAL A 22 4.80 3.71 2.84
CA VAL A 22 4.37 2.71 3.84
C VAL A 22 4.34 3.38 5.20
N ASP A 23 3.23 3.23 5.90
CA ASP A 23 3.10 3.68 7.28
C ASP A 23 2.84 2.50 8.23
N GLU A 24 3.26 2.65 9.50
CA GLU A 24 2.96 1.70 10.56
C GLU A 24 1.60 2.00 11.18
N SER A 25 0.76 0.99 11.30
CA SER A 25 -0.61 1.16 11.79
C SER A 25 -1.01 0.03 12.73
N ILE A 26 -1.92 0.34 13.65
CA ILE A 26 -2.49 -0.64 14.56
C ILE A 26 -3.88 -1.01 14.04
N PHE A 27 -3.99 -2.21 13.47
CA PHE A 27 -5.28 -2.75 13.10
C PHE A 27 -5.96 -3.35 14.34
N LEU A 28 -7.10 -2.78 14.73
CA LEU A 28 -7.88 -3.25 15.87
C LEU A 28 -8.80 -4.39 15.41
N ALA A 29 -8.33 -5.64 15.51
CA ALA A 29 -9.16 -6.80 15.22
C ALA A 29 -10.00 -7.16 16.46
N VAL A 30 -11.31 -7.33 16.28
CA VAL A 30 -12.26 -7.57 17.39
C VAL A 30 -11.99 -8.89 18.13
N SER A 31 -11.47 -9.93 17.46
CA SER A 31 -11.24 -11.25 18.06
C SER A 31 -9.77 -11.57 18.41
N ALA A 32 -8.80 -10.95 17.72
CA ALA A 32 -7.37 -11.23 17.90
C ALA A 32 -6.63 -10.10 18.65
N GLY A 33 -7.34 -9.04 19.05
CA GLY A 33 -6.76 -7.86 19.66
C GLY A 33 -6.01 -6.95 18.67
N PRO A 34 -5.39 -5.86 19.16
CA PRO A 34 -4.59 -4.96 18.34
C PRO A 34 -3.41 -5.67 17.68
N ARG A 35 -3.27 -5.51 16.37
CA ARG A 35 -2.14 -6.06 15.61
C ARG A 35 -1.39 -4.95 14.90
N ARG A 36 -0.05 -4.95 15.04
CA ARG A 36 0.82 -4.10 14.20
C ARG A 36 0.70 -4.55 12.75
N THR A 37 0.44 -3.59 11.88
CA THR A 37 0.29 -3.78 10.44
C THR A 37 1.05 -2.69 9.71
N LYS A 38 1.31 -2.91 8.42
CA LYS A 38 1.84 -1.90 7.51
C LYS A 38 0.77 -1.58 6.49
N GLN A 39 0.59 -0.30 6.18
CA GLN A 39 -0.39 0.17 5.21
C GLN A 39 0.31 0.90 4.09
N ILE A 40 -0.20 0.76 2.86
CA ILE A 40 0.20 1.61 1.74
C ILE A 40 -0.68 2.84 1.77
N VAL A 41 -0.08 4.01 1.97
CA VAL A 41 -0.78 5.29 2.08
C VAL A 41 -0.55 6.09 0.80
N LEU A 42 -1.64 6.69 0.30
CA LEU A 42 -1.64 7.61 -0.84
C LEU A 42 -2.12 8.97 -0.37
N GLU A 43 -1.23 9.95 -0.37
CA GLU A 43 -1.59 11.34 -0.06
C GLU A 43 -1.88 12.11 -1.35
N PHE A 44 -3.05 12.75 -1.40
CA PHE A 44 -3.47 13.59 -2.51
C PHE A 44 -4.51 14.61 -2.04
N ARG A 45 -4.72 15.67 -2.84
CA ARG A 45 -5.78 16.65 -2.60
C ARG A 45 -6.95 16.36 -3.52
N LEU A 46 -8.15 16.20 -2.97
CA LEU A 46 -9.39 15.97 -3.74
C LEU A 46 -9.69 17.08 -4.75
N SER A 47 -9.25 18.31 -4.48
CA SER A 47 -9.37 19.43 -5.40
C SER A 47 -8.49 19.31 -6.65
N GLN A 48 -7.44 18.49 -6.59
CA GLN A 48 -6.45 18.31 -7.66
C GLN A 48 -6.60 16.97 -8.38
N LEU A 49 -7.02 15.92 -7.67
CA LEU A 49 -7.15 14.57 -8.19
C LEU A 49 -8.42 13.91 -7.65
N ARG A 50 -9.30 13.50 -8.57
CA ARG A 50 -10.58 12.82 -8.23
C ARG A 50 -10.54 11.31 -8.38
N GLU A 51 -9.53 10.80 -9.08
CA GLU A 51 -9.31 9.39 -9.31
C GLU A 51 -7.83 9.09 -9.18
N ILE A 52 -7.49 7.99 -8.50
CA ILE A 52 -6.11 7.53 -8.39
C ILE A 52 -5.94 6.31 -9.28
N ALA A 53 -5.18 6.46 -10.36
CA ALA A 53 -4.72 5.34 -11.16
C ALA A 53 -3.54 4.67 -10.44
N TRP A 54 -3.80 3.53 -9.80
CA TRP A 54 -2.78 2.69 -9.17
C TRP A 54 -2.64 1.36 -9.89
N ARG A 55 -1.47 0.74 -9.76
CA ARG A 55 -1.17 -0.59 -10.28
C ARG A 55 -0.46 -1.42 -9.23
N LEU A 56 -0.78 -2.71 -9.21
CA LEU A 56 -0.06 -3.73 -8.47
C LEU A 56 0.34 -4.81 -9.47
N GLU A 57 1.63 -4.90 -9.74
CA GLU A 57 2.16 -5.75 -10.82
C GLU A 57 3.20 -6.69 -10.24
N ARG A 58 3.25 -7.92 -10.77
CA ARG A 58 4.29 -8.85 -10.36
C ARG A 58 5.64 -8.32 -10.83
N HIS A 59 6.56 -8.18 -9.89
CA HIS A 59 7.91 -7.70 -10.19
C HIS A 59 8.76 -8.89 -10.60
N MET A 60 8.96 -9.05 -11.91
CA MET A 60 9.98 -9.93 -12.46
C MET A 60 11.27 -9.12 -12.57
N GLY A 61 12.15 -9.27 -11.59
CA GLY A 61 13.52 -8.78 -11.63
C GLY A 61 14.34 -9.55 -10.63
#